data_AF-A0A0L8C6D0-F1
#
_entry.id   AF-A0A0L8C6D0-F1
#
_cell.length_a   1.000
_cell.length_b   1.000
_cell.length_c   1.000
_cell.angle_alpha   90.00
_cell.angle_beta   90.00
_cell.angle_gamma   90.00
#
_symmetry.space_group_name_H-M   'P 1'
#
loop_
_entity.id
_entity.type
_entity.pdbx_description
1 polymer ?
#
loop_
_entity_poly.entity_id
_entity_poly.type
_entity_poly.pdbx_seq_one_letter_code
_entity_poly.pdbx_strand_id
1 'polypeptide(L)' 'MGSFSIWHWLIVLVVVLLLFGRGKIPELMGDVAKGIKSFKKGMTDDDADSADKPLDSKTVDHKSDEVR' A
#
# COMPACT_ATOMS: atom_id res chain seq x y z
N MET A 1 -6.38 35.65 0.95
CA MET A 1 -5.08 34.94 0.92
C MET A 1 -5.34 33.51 0.47
N GLY A 2 -5.64 33.33 -0.81
CA GLY A 2 -6.04 32.05 -1.42
C GLY A 2 -4.81 31.33 -1.97
N SER A 3 -3.95 30.93 -1.04
CA SER A 3 -2.65 30.32 -1.29
C SER A 3 -2.82 29.10 -2.20
N PHE A 4 -2.48 29.29 -3.47
CA PHE A 4 -2.28 28.22 -4.46
C PHE A 4 -3.54 27.41 -4.77
N SER A 5 -4.37 27.99 -5.62
CA SER A 5 -5.48 27.36 -6.33
C SER A 5 -5.14 25.91 -6.73
N ILE A 6 -6.05 24.97 -6.48
CA ILE A 6 -5.97 23.54 -6.84
C ILE A 6 -5.49 23.32 -8.29
N TRP A 7 -5.79 24.28 -9.17
CA TRP A 7 -5.29 24.32 -10.55
C TRP A 7 -3.76 24.34 -10.67
N HIS A 8 -3.05 25.06 -9.80
CA HIS A 8 -1.58 25.10 -9.80
C HIS A 8 -0.98 23.73 -9.48
N TRP A 9 -1.52 23.06 -8.45
CA TRP A 9 -1.07 21.71 -8.08
C TRP A 9 -1.29 20.69 -9.20
N LEU A 10 -2.38 20.82 -9.95
CA LEU A 10 -2.68 19.97 -11.10
C LEU A 10 -1.63 20.16 -12.22
N ILE A 11 -1.27 21.41 -12.55
CA ILE A 11 -0.19 21.72 -13.51
C ILE A 11 1.15 21.14 -13.02
N VAL A 12 1.50 21.35 -11.75
CA VAL A 12 2.78 20.87 -11.20
C VAL A 12 2.85 19.34 -11.27
N LEU A 13 1.77 18.64 -10.93
CA LEU A 13 1.71 17.18 -11.00
C LEU A 13 1.94 16.69 -12.43
N VAL A 14 1.35 17.33 -13.43
CA VAL A 14 1.56 16.99 -14.85
C VAL A 14 3.02 17.17 -15.26
N VAL A 15 3.66 18.28 -14.85
CA VAL A 15 5.08 18.53 -15.15
C VAL A 15 5.99 17.50 -14.49
N VAL A 16 5.73 17.16 -13.23
CA VAL A 16 6.48 16.12 -12.51
C VAL A 16 6.30 14.76 -13.19
N LEU A 17 5.08 14.41 -13.62
CA LEU A 17 4.80 13.16 -14.32
C LEU A 17 5.53 13.09 -15.68
N LEU A 18 5.68 14.22 -16.38
CA LEU A 18 6.43 14.31 -17.64
C LEU A 18 7.94 14.18 -17.43
N LEU A 19 8.50 14.82 -16.40
CA LEU A 19 9.94 14.77 -16.10
C LEU A 19 10.40 13.39 -15.61
N PHE A 20 9.63 12.78 -14.71
CA PHE A 20 9.96 11.46 -14.16
C PHE A 20 9.44 10.30 -15.03
N GLY A 21 8.44 10.57 -15.88
CA GLY A 21 7.79 9.57 -16.72
C GLY A 21 6.84 8.65 -15.94
N ARG A 22 5.85 8.09 -16.64
CA ARG A 22 4.81 7.20 -16.07
C ARG A 22 5.34 5.89 -15.46
N GLY A 23 6.59 5.51 -15.73
CA GLY A 23 7.17 4.24 -15.27
C GLY A 23 7.90 4.33 -13.92
N LYS A 24 8.55 5.47 -13.65
CA LYS A 24 9.38 5.62 -12.44
C LYS A 24 8.56 5.88 -11.18
N ILE A 25 7.48 6.65 -11.29
CA ILE A 25 6.63 6.98 -10.12
C ILE A 25 5.96 5.73 -9.53
N PRO A 26 5.32 4.83 -10.30
CA PRO A 26 4.70 3.63 -9.74
C PRO A 26 5.69 2.65 -9.10
N GLU A 27 6.88 2.52 -9.69
CA GLU A 27 7.95 1.65 -9.18
C GLU A 27 8.44 2.15 -7.81
N LEU A 28 8.75 3.44 -7.70
CA LEU A 28 9.17 4.08 -6.45
C LEU A 28 8.05 4.11 -5.39
N MET A 29 6.81 4.42 -5.79
CA MET A 29 5.65 4.36 -4.89
C MET A 29 5.40 2.95 -4.38
N GLY A 30 5.62 1.91 -5.20
CA GLY A 30 5.45 0.52 -4.80
C GLY A 30 6.39 0.13 -3.66
N ASP A 31 7.66 0.51 -3.74
CA ASP A 31 8.65 0.17 -2.70
C ASP A 31 8.46 1.02 -1.44
N VAL A 32 8.11 2.31 -1.59
CA VAL A 32 7.73 3.17 -0.46
C VAL A 32 6.46 2.64 0.22
N ALA A 33 5.46 2.22 -0.54
CA ALA A 33 4.21 1.67 -0.01
C ALA A 33 4.44 0.36 0.75
N LYS A 34 5.32 -0.53 0.25
CA LYS A 34 5.72 -1.74 0.97
C LYS A 34 6.41 -1.38 2.30
N GLY A 35 7.33 -0.43 2.29
CA GLY A 35 8.02 0.04 3.51
C GLY A 35 7.04 0.60 4.54
N ILE A 36 6.15 1.49 4.12
CA ILE A 36 5.11 2.08 4.99
C ILE A 36 4.14 1.00 5.49
N LYS A 37 3.76 0.01 4.65
CA LYS A 37 2.86 -1.08 5.04
C LYS A 37 3.49 -1.99 6.10
N SER A 38 4.77 -2.33 5.95
CA SER A 38 5.52 -3.12 6.94
C SER A 38 5.72 -2.33 8.23
N PHE A 39 6.01 -1.03 8.14
CA PHE A 39 6.13 -0.15 9.30
C PHE A 39 4.80 -0.03 10.05
N LYS A 40 3.69 0.21 9.34
CA LYS A 40 2.36 0.26 9.93
C LYS A 40 1.96 -1.10 10.53
N LYS A 41 2.27 -2.21 9.86
CA LYS A 41 1.97 -3.54 10.38
C LYS A 41 2.78 -3.85 11.64
N GLY A 42 4.06 -3.51 11.69
CA GLY A 42 4.88 -3.69 12.90
C GLY A 42 4.40 -2.84 14.06
N MET A 43 4.04 -1.59 13.80
CA MET A 43 3.51 -0.68 14.82
C MET A 43 2.10 -1.05 15.29
N THR A 44 1.27 -1.60 14.40
CA THR A 44 -0.01 -2.21 14.76
C THR A 44 0.17 -3.54 15.49
N ASP A 45 1.18 -4.36 15.19
CA ASP A 45 1.46 -5.61 15.93
C ASP A 45 1.78 -5.29 17.40
N ASP A 46 2.58 -4.25 17.66
CA ASP A 46 2.90 -3.78 19.02
C ASP A 46 1.68 -3.22 19.78
N ASP A 47 0.70 -2.63 19.07
CA ASP A 47 -0.58 -2.16 19.64
C ASP A 47 -1.68 -3.25 19.68
N ALA A 48 -1.56 -4.32 18.87
CA ALA A 48 -2.60 -5.34 18.65
C ALA A 48 -2.30 -6.69 19.32
N ASP A 49 -1.29 -6.78 20.19
CA ASP A 49 -1.10 -7.91 21.11
C ASP A 49 -2.25 -8.06 22.14
N SER A 50 -3.34 -7.29 22.00
CA SER A 50 -4.62 -7.47 22.71
C SER A 50 -5.82 -7.80 21.82
N ALA A 51 -5.68 -7.93 20.50
CA ALA A 51 -6.83 -8.28 19.65
C ALA A 51 -6.43 -9.01 18.36
N ASP A 52 -6.27 -10.32 18.53
CA ASP A 52 -6.65 -11.37 17.58
C ASP A 52 -5.97 -11.47 16.21
N LYS A 53 -5.73 -12.73 15.87
CA LYS A 53 -4.93 -13.22 14.75
C LYS A 53 -5.51 -12.85 13.37
N PRO A 54 -4.65 -12.88 12.33
CA PRO A 54 -4.89 -12.26 11.04
C PRO A 54 -5.93 -13.02 10.20
N LEU A 55 -6.77 -12.24 9.53
CA LEU A 55 -7.50 -12.61 8.32
C LEU A 55 -6.49 -12.85 7.19
N ASP A 56 -5.74 -13.96 7.28
CA ASP A 56 -4.97 -14.50 6.16
C ASP A 56 -5.87 -15.47 5.40
N SER A 57 -6.34 -14.96 4.28
CA SER A 57 -6.80 -15.68 3.11
C SER A 57 -5.82 -16.80 2.71
N LYS A 58 -5.95 -17.96 3.35
CA LYS A 58 -5.49 -19.24 2.82
C LYS A 58 -6.69 -20.03 2.29
N THR A 59 -7.08 -19.70 1.07
CA THR A 59 -7.70 -20.67 0.16
C THR A 59 -6.63 -21.73 -0.12
N VAL A 60 -6.57 -22.75 0.73
CA VAL A 60 -5.75 -23.95 0.54
C VAL A 60 -6.71 -25.09 0.31
N ASP A 61 -6.78 -25.52 -0.95
CA ASP A 61 -6.76 -26.92 -1.36
C ASP A 61 -6.66 -27.93 -0.21
N HIS A 62 -7.80 -28.51 0.20
CA HIS A 62 -7.85 -29.95 0.44
C HIS A 62 -9.30 -30.44 0.37
N LYS A 63 -9.70 -30.76 -0.86
CA LYS A 63 -10.88 -31.56 -1.13
C LYS A 63 -10.46 -33.03 -0.98
N SER A 64 -11.06 -33.69 0.01
CA SER A 64 -11.42 -35.10 -0.03
C SER A 64 -10.28 -36.11 -0.19
N ASP A 65 -9.62 -36.51 0.91
CA ASP A 65 -8.98 -37.82 1.03
C ASP A 65 -8.77 -38.17 2.51
N GLU A 66 -9.84 -38.48 3.25
CA GLU A 66 -9.76 -39.42 4.39
C GLU A 66 -11.16 -39.85 4.83
N VAL A 67 -11.75 -40.83 4.12
CA VAL A 67 -12.77 -41.72 4.69
C VAL A 67 -12.30 -43.13 4.41
N ARG A 68 -11.53 -43.69 5.35
CA ARG A 68 -11.28 -45.11 5.47
C ARG A 68 -11.27 -45.50 6.94
#